data_AF-A0A8J7XTJ3-F1
#
_entry.id   AF-A0A8J7XTJ3-F1
#
_cell.length_a   1.000
_cell.length_b   1.000
_cell.length_c   1.000
_cell.angle_alpha   90.00
_cell.angle_beta   90.00
_cell.angle_gamma   90.00
#
_symmetry.space_group_name_H-M   'P 1'
#
loop_
_entity.id
_entity.type
_entity.pdbx_description
1 polymer ?
#
loop_
_entity_poly.entity_id
_entity_poly.type
_entity_poly.pdbx_seq_one_letter_code
_entity_poly.pdbx_strand_id
1 'polypeptide(L)'
;MCKFILAAKKVQNMGGYIVENHFWHLEKQTGSPEDRAKFPFRDLVVGNPTDENIKLPVPIYTMEEVEKIKELGIITYEMQEGESLAEALQKVRDQVGEEPERTHYW
;
A
#
# COMPACT_ATOMS: atom_id res chain seq x y z
N MET A 1 -3.07 -6.27 15.87
CA MET A 1 -2.73 -5.69 14.55
C MET A 1 -2.62 -6.84 13.56
N CYS A 2 -3.36 -6.77 12.44
CA CYS A 2 -3.28 -7.80 11.40
C CYS A 2 -1.98 -7.62 10.60
N LYS A 3 -1.52 -8.68 9.96
CA LYS A 3 -0.33 -8.63 9.09
C LYS A 3 -0.71 -9.13 7.71
N PHE A 4 -0.38 -8.36 6.69
CA PHE A 4 -0.49 -8.80 5.30
C PHE A 4 0.85 -9.42 4.90
N ILE A 5 0.84 -10.60 4.30
CA ILE A 5 2.07 -11.24 3.80
C ILE A 5 2.25 -10.83 2.34
N LEU A 6 3.19 -9.92 2.08
CA LEU A 6 3.63 -9.59 0.74
C LEU A 6 4.70 -10.62 0.33
N ALA A 7 4.31 -11.51 -0.57
CA ALA A 7 5.20 -12.57 -1.03
C ALA A 7 6.43 -12.03 -1.77
N ALA A 8 7.46 -12.86 -1.87
CA ALA A 8 8.67 -12.59 -2.66
C ALA A 8 8.32 -12.07 -4.07
N LYS A 9 9.01 -11.02 -4.51
CA LYS A 9 8.84 -10.38 -5.82
C LYS A 9 7.40 -9.98 -6.19
N LYS A 10 6.51 -9.85 -5.21
CA LYS A 10 5.11 -9.49 -5.46
C LYS A 10 4.90 -7.99 -5.45
N VAL A 11 4.01 -7.53 -6.32
CA VAL A 11 3.44 -6.17 -6.30
C VAL A 11 1.98 -6.25 -5.91
N GLN A 12 1.53 -5.34 -5.04
CA GLN A 12 0.18 -5.29 -4.50
C GLN A 12 -0.29 -3.84 -4.35
N ASN A 13 -1.55 -3.57 -4.70
CA ASN A 13 -2.22 -2.34 -4.32
C ASN A 13 -2.81 -2.49 -2.89
N MET A 14 -2.55 -1.49 -2.04
CA MET A 14 -2.96 -1.46 -0.64
C MET A 14 -4.18 -0.57 -0.40
N GLY A 15 -4.89 -0.12 -1.44
CA GLY A 15 -6.06 0.76 -1.32
C GLY A 15 -7.15 0.22 -0.39
N GLY A 16 -7.38 -1.09 -0.42
CA GLY A 16 -8.32 -1.76 0.50
C GLY A 16 -7.84 -1.90 1.95
N TYR A 17 -6.57 -1.60 2.21
CA TYR A 17 -5.95 -1.61 3.55
C TYR A 17 -5.69 -0.21 4.10
N ILE A 18 -5.80 0.83 3.27
CA ILE A 18 -5.80 2.23 3.70
C ILE A 18 -7.19 2.55 4.27
N VAL A 19 -7.27 2.93 5.55
CA VAL A 19 -8.56 3.06 6.26
C VAL A 19 -9.30 4.37 5.95
N GLU A 20 -8.77 5.21 5.08
CA GLU A 20 -9.37 6.51 4.77
C GLU A 20 -10.51 6.50 3.73
N ASN A 21 -11.01 5.34 3.33
CA ASN A 21 -12.26 5.25 2.55
C ASN A 21 -13.51 4.90 3.37
N HIS A 22 -13.41 4.69 4.69
CA HIS A 22 -14.60 4.42 5.52
C HIS A 22 -15.27 5.67 6.10
N PHE A 23 -14.59 6.81 6.15
CA PHE A 23 -15.12 8.03 6.81
C PHE A 23 -15.42 9.20 5.87
N TRP A 24 -15.11 9.11 4.56
CA TRP A 24 -15.50 10.13 3.58
C TRP A 24 -17.01 10.44 3.61
N HIS A 25 -17.84 9.44 3.89
CA HIS A 25 -19.29 9.61 3.98
C HIS A 25 -19.81 9.93 5.39
N LEU A 26 -19.00 9.78 6.44
CA LEU A 26 -19.39 10.05 7.83
C LEU A 26 -19.00 11.47 8.28
N GLU A 27 -17.92 12.03 7.72
CA GLU A 27 -17.35 13.32 8.13
C GLU A 27 -18.01 14.57 7.52
N LYS A 28 -19.11 14.45 6.76
CA LYS A 28 -19.86 15.65 6.37
C LYS A 28 -20.59 16.33 7.55
N GLN A 29 -20.56 15.77 8.76
CA GLN A 29 -21.42 16.27 9.84
C GLN A 29 -20.75 16.90 11.06
N THR A 30 -19.53 16.58 11.51
CA THR A 30 -19.12 17.06 12.86
C THR A 30 -17.60 17.19 13.19
N GLY A 31 -16.66 17.29 12.23
CA GLY A 31 -15.20 17.31 12.53
C GLY A 31 -14.38 18.51 12.01
N SER A 32 -13.35 18.93 12.77
CA SER A 32 -12.43 20.02 12.40
C SER A 32 -11.56 19.62 11.19
N PRO A 33 -11.20 20.54 10.27
CA PRO A 33 -10.37 20.24 9.09
C PRO A 33 -9.03 19.56 9.40
N GLU A 34 -8.42 19.88 10.53
CA GLU A 34 -7.15 19.35 11.01
C GLU A 34 -7.20 17.91 11.58
N ASP A 35 -8.39 17.40 11.93
CA ASP A 35 -8.58 16.01 12.38
C ASP A 35 -8.70 15.01 11.22
N ARG A 36 -8.82 15.53 10.00
CA ARG A 36 -8.90 14.76 8.75
C ARG A 36 -7.47 14.49 8.31
N ALA A 37 -6.81 13.53 8.97
CA ALA A 37 -5.66 12.89 8.34
C ALA A 37 -6.17 12.42 6.97
N LYS A 38 -5.69 13.08 5.92
CA LYS A 38 -5.89 12.67 4.55
C LYS A 38 -4.51 12.18 4.12
N PHE A 39 -4.38 10.91 3.81
CA PHE A 39 -3.29 10.42 3.01
C PHE A 39 -3.16 11.36 1.81
N PRO A 40 -1.96 11.88 1.54
CA PRO A 40 -1.72 12.81 0.43
C PRO A 40 -1.72 12.08 -0.92
N PHE A 41 -2.30 10.89 -0.99
CA PHE A 41 -2.35 10.01 -2.14
C PHE A 41 -3.65 9.20 -2.09
N ARG A 42 -4.12 8.81 -3.28
CA ARG A 42 -5.33 8.00 -3.48
C ARG A 42 -5.14 6.54 -3.08
N ASP A 43 -3.96 6.00 -3.38
CA ASP A 43 -3.62 4.60 -3.22
C ASP A 43 -2.13 4.46 -2.85
N LEU A 44 -1.78 3.37 -2.17
CA LEU A 44 -0.40 2.95 -1.96
C LEU A 44 -0.16 1.66 -2.71
N VAL A 45 0.74 1.66 -3.68
CA VAL A 45 1.22 0.44 -4.33
C VAL A 45 2.54 0.04 -3.67
N VAL A 46 2.65 -1.24 -3.33
CA VAL A 46 3.83 -1.81 -2.67
C VAL A 46 4.41 -2.94 -3.51
N GLY A 47 5.73 -3.04 -3.53
CA GLY A 47 6.48 -4.08 -4.23
C GLY A 47 7.57 -4.65 -3.33
N ASN A 48 7.65 -5.97 -3.22
CA ASN A 48 8.69 -6.65 -2.46
C ASN A 48 9.87 -6.99 -3.38
N PRO A 49 11.01 -6.28 -3.32
CA PRO A 49 12.15 -6.57 -4.18
C PRO A 49 12.96 -7.81 -3.72
N THR A 50 12.63 -8.41 -2.58
CA THR A 50 13.38 -9.52 -1.99
C THR A 50 12.84 -10.89 -2.44
N ASP A 51 13.62 -11.94 -2.20
CA ASP A 51 13.24 -13.33 -2.43
C ASP A 51 12.52 -13.98 -1.23
N GLU A 52 12.26 -13.21 -0.17
CA GLU A 52 11.58 -13.66 1.04
C GLU A 52 10.21 -13.00 1.20
N ASN A 53 9.32 -13.64 1.96
CA ASN A 53 8.01 -13.07 2.28
C ASN A 53 8.13 -12.01 3.38
N ILE A 54 7.58 -10.82 3.15
CA ILE A 54 7.62 -9.71 4.11
C ILE A 54 6.22 -9.49 4.70
N LYS A 55 6.17 -9.29 6.03
CA LYS A 55 4.92 -9.00 6.74
C LYS A 55 4.73 -7.48 6.84
N LEU A 56 3.71 -6.96 6.18
CA LEU A 56 3.35 -5.54 6.25
C LEU A 56 2.38 -5.26 7.40
N PRO A 57 2.58 -4.17 8.15
CA PRO A 57 1.60 -3.72 9.13
C PRO A 57 0.34 -3.24 8.41
N VAL A 58 -0.81 -3.82 8.76
CA VAL A 58 -2.12 -3.42 8.24
C VAL A 58 -3.19 -3.45 9.34
N PRO A 59 -4.26 -2.65 9.21
CA PRO A 59 -4.49 -1.66 8.16
C PRO A 59 -3.67 -0.37 8.40
N ILE A 60 -3.59 0.49 7.38
CA ILE A 60 -2.74 1.69 7.33
C ILE A 60 -3.61 2.92 7.59
N TYR A 61 -3.29 3.66 8.66
CA TYR A 61 -4.00 4.83 9.19
C TYR A 61 -3.18 6.11 9.10
N THR A 62 -1.84 6.03 9.12
CA THR A 62 -0.99 7.22 9.14
C THR A 62 0.21 7.11 8.20
N MET A 63 0.82 8.24 7.86
CA MET A 63 2.08 8.29 7.12
C MET A 63 3.24 7.62 7.87
N GLU A 64 3.23 7.61 9.21
CA GLU A 64 4.25 6.90 9.99
C GLU A 64 4.27 5.39 9.68
N GLU A 65 3.10 4.80 9.44
CA GLU A 65 3.00 3.39 9.06
C GLU A 65 3.48 3.15 7.62
N VAL A 66 3.31 4.12 6.72
CA VAL A 66 3.86 4.09 5.36
C VAL A 66 5.39 4.14 5.41
N GLU A 67 5.96 5.01 6.24
CA GLU A 67 7.42 5.08 6.44
C GLU A 67 7.96 3.77 7.02
N LYS A 68 7.27 3.16 7.99
CA LYS A 68 7.64 1.82 8.50
C LYS A 68 7.62 0.75 7.40
N ILE A 69 6.70 0.84 6.43
CA ILE A 69 6.70 -0.07 5.27
C ILE A 69 7.96 0.17 4.41
N LYS A 70 8.33 1.42 4.14
CA LYS A 70 9.56 1.76 3.39
C LYS A 70 10.82 1.25 4.09
N GLU A 71 10.88 1.35 5.41
CA GLU A 71 11.99 0.85 6.23
C GLU A 71 12.17 -0.68 6.15
N LEU A 72 11.14 -1.43 5.79
CA LEU A 72 11.24 -2.88 5.52
C LEU A 72 11.93 -3.21 4.18
N GLY A 73 12.41 -2.21 3.44
CA GLY A 73 13.00 -2.39 2.11
C GLY A 73 11.97 -2.62 1.02
N ILE A 74 10.71 -2.24 1.27
CA ILE A 74 9.60 -2.35 0.31
C ILE A 74 9.62 -1.14 -0.62
N ILE A 75 9.50 -1.39 -1.92
CA ILE A 75 9.28 -0.35 -2.91
C ILE A 75 7.85 0.15 -2.73
N THR A 76 7.69 1.46 -2.54
CA THR A 76 6.38 2.09 -2.37
C THR A 76 6.14 3.10 -3.48
N TYR A 77 4.89 3.21 -3.91
CA TYR A 77 4.43 4.24 -4.84
C TYR A 77 3.13 4.86 -4.33
N GLU A 78 3.21 6.14 -3.99
CA GLU A 78 2.14 6.96 -3.44
C GLU A 78 1.33 7.56 -4.60
N MET A 79 0.33 6.79 -5.02
CA MET A 79 -0.42 7.06 -6.25
C MET A 79 -1.42 8.20 -6.06
N GLN A 80 -1.38 9.19 -6.93
CA GLN A 80 -2.21 10.38 -6.90
C GLN A 80 -3.57 10.18 -7.60
N GLU A 81 -4.51 11.09 -7.35
CA GLU A 81 -5.77 11.13 -8.09
C GLU A 81 -5.54 11.34 -9.59
N GLY A 82 -6.37 10.71 -10.42
CA GLY A 82 -6.24 10.77 -11.88
C GLY A 82 -5.18 9.85 -12.49
N GLU A 83 -4.26 9.28 -11.70
CA GLU A 83 -3.29 8.32 -12.23
C GLU A 83 -3.93 6.96 -12.55
N SER A 84 -3.34 6.24 -13.50
CA SER A 84 -3.73 4.89 -13.89
C SER A 84 -3.16 3.83 -12.94
N LEU A 85 -4.03 3.00 -12.35
CA LEU A 85 -3.60 1.94 -11.42
C LEU A 85 -2.73 0.90 -12.14
N ALA A 86 -3.06 0.58 -13.39
CA ALA A 86 -2.30 -0.36 -14.20
C ALA A 86 -0.86 0.14 -14.44
N GLU A 87 -0.70 1.44 -14.74
CA GLU A 87 0.62 2.04 -14.93
C GLU A 87 1.42 2.09 -13.63
N ALA A 88 0.78 2.43 -12.50
CA ALA A 88 1.43 2.42 -11.19
C ALA A 88 1.92 1.02 -10.80
N LEU A 89 1.10 -0.01 -11.03
CA LEU A 89 1.48 -1.41 -10.81
C LEU A 89 2.66 -1.82 -11.69
N GLN A 90 2.65 -1.43 -12.97
CA GLN A 90 3.75 -1.72 -13.89
C GLN A 90 5.05 -1.03 -13.46
N LYS A 91 5.01 0.27 -13.12
CA LYS A 91 6.19 1.02 -12.64
C LYS A 91 6.86 0.36 -11.43
N VAL A 92 6.05 -0.14 -10.48
CA VAL A 92 6.58 -0.84 -9.30
C VAL A 92 7.08 -2.23 -9.68
N ARG A 93 6.38 -2.94 -10.59
CA ARG A 93 6.81 -4.25 -11.08
C ARG A 93 8.18 -4.19 -11.77
N ASP A 94 8.42 -3.18 -12.59
CA ASP A 94 9.69 -2.99 -13.30
C ASP A 94 10.88 -2.80 -12.33
N GLN A 95 10.62 -2.28 -11.12
CA GLN A 95 11.64 -2.12 -10.08
C GLN A 95 11.83 -3.38 -9.22
N VAL A 96 10.77 -4.18 -9.05
CA VAL A 96 10.81 -5.42 -8.26
C VAL A 96 11.49 -6.57 -9.03
N GLY A 97 11.26 -6.64 -10.34
CA GLY A 97 11.70 -7.74 -11.19
C GLY A 97 10.66 -8.87 -11.31
N GLU A 98 11.10 -10.02 -11.83
CA GLU A 98 10.23 -11.15 -12.16
C GLU A 98 9.70 -11.86 -10.90
N GLU A 99 8.41 -12.20 -10.93
CA GLU A 99 7.80 -13.00 -9.87
C GLU A 99 8.25 -14.47 -10.00
N PRO A 100 8.72 -15.13 -8.94
CA PRO A 100 9.14 -16.52 -9.02
C PRO A 100 7.95 -17.40 -9.39
N GLU A 101 8.22 -18.44 -10.18
CA GLU A 101 7.23 -19.45 -10.52
C GLU A 101 6.73 -20.13 -9.24
N ARG A 102 5.45 -19.93 -8.91
CA ARG A 102 4.88 -20.54 -7.72
C ARG A 102 4.40 -21.94 -8.05
N THR A 103 5.13 -22.93 -7.56
CA THR A 103 4.69 -24.34 -7.67
C THR A 103 3.53 -24.65 -6.72
N HIS A 104 3.39 -23.88 -5.63
CA HIS A 104 2.31 -24.00 -4.66
C HIS A 104 1.88 -22.62 -4.18
N TYR A 105 0.58 -22.40 -4.12
CA TYR A 105 0.00 -21.36 -3.27
C TYR A 105 -0.16 -22.00 -1.88
N TRP A 106 0.04 -21.22 -0.82
CA TRP A 106 -0.01 -21.59 0.62
C TRP A 106 1.35 -21.99 1.23
#